data_AF-A0A7R7ECN1-F1
#
_entry.id   AF-A0A7R7ECN1-F1
#
_cell.length_a   1.000
_cell.length_b   1.000
_cell.length_c   1.000
_cell.angle_alpha   90.00
_cell.angle_beta   90.00
_cell.angle_gamma   90.00
#
_symmetry.space_group_name_H-M   'P 1'
#
loop_
_entity.id
_entity.type
_entity.pdbx_description
1 polymer ?
#
loop_
_entity_poly.entity_id
_entity_poly.type
_entity_poly.pdbx_seq_one_letter_code
_entity_poly.pdbx_strand_id
1 'polypeptide(L)'
;MQVTNYTVNEQGLNEIKEFLADNHKKGGDHFDRDMLLAWAADAEFQLAEGNPATIEIKSWDSIHGHTQEFTISDAGLDAETVEIEE
;
A
#
# COMPACT_ATOMS: atom_id res chain seq x y z
N MET A 1 -11.84 -23.06 9.56
CA MET A 1 -10.55 -22.42 9.22
C MET A 1 -10.52 -21.01 9.80
N GLN A 2 -9.37 -20.45 10.14
CA GLN A 2 -9.24 -19.02 10.48
C GLN A 2 -8.45 -18.33 9.38
N VAL A 3 -8.94 -17.18 8.89
CA VAL A 3 -8.23 -16.31 7.95
C VAL A 3 -8.04 -14.95 8.61
N THR A 4 -6.84 -14.39 8.49
CA THR A 4 -6.57 -13.02 8.94
C THR A 4 -6.60 -12.11 7.72
N ASN A 5 -7.56 -11.19 7.70
CA ASN A 5 -7.64 -10.14 6.70
C ASN A 5 -6.83 -8.94 7.19
N TYR A 6 -5.98 -8.41 6.32
CA TYR A 6 -5.26 -7.17 6.57
C TYR A 6 -5.81 -6.08 5.68
N THR A 7 -6.01 -4.90 6.24
CA THR A 7 -6.44 -3.72 5.51
C THR A 7 -5.55 -2.54 5.85
N VAL A 8 -5.22 -1.72 4.86
CA VAL A 8 -4.47 -0.48 5.06
C VAL A 8 -5.38 0.54 5.73
N ASN A 9 -4.94 1.06 6.87
CA ASN A 9 -5.68 2.06 7.63
C ASN A 9 -5.27 3.49 7.23
N GLU A 10 -5.79 4.50 7.94
CA GLU A 10 -5.51 5.91 7.62
C GLU A 10 -4.02 6.27 7.76
N GLN A 11 -3.30 5.65 8.71
CA GLN A 11 -1.86 5.86 8.83
C GLN A 11 -1.14 5.29 7.61
N GLY A 12 -1.49 4.07 7.18
CA GLY A 12 -0.91 3.47 5.99
C GLY A 12 -1.20 4.27 4.72
N LEU A 13 -2.39 4.87 4.59
CA LEU A 13 -2.69 5.79 3.49
C LEU A 13 -1.81 7.06 3.51
N ASN A 14 -1.50 7.60 4.69
CA ASN A 14 -0.58 8.73 4.80
C ASN A 14 0.86 8.33 4.45
N GLU A 15 1.31 7.15 4.87
CA GLU A 15 2.61 6.60 4.49
C GLU A 15 2.75 6.44 2.96
N ILE A 16 1.72 5.85 2.31
CA ILE A 16 1.66 5.76 0.85
C ILE A 16 1.74 7.15 0.22
N LYS A 17 0.95 8.12 0.74
CA LYS A 17 0.93 9.48 0.21
C LYS A 17 2.30 10.16 0.30
N GLU A 18 2.99 10.04 1.43
CA GLU A 18 4.34 10.57 1.64
C GLU A 18 5.35 9.93 0.67
N PHE A 19 5.33 8.60 0.55
CA PHE A 19 6.18 7.89 -0.40
C PHE A 19 5.95 8.33 -1.85
N LEU A 20 4.69 8.45 -2.27
CA LEU A 20 4.35 8.93 -3.62
C LEU A 20 4.77 10.39 -3.82
N ALA A 21 4.65 11.23 -2.79
CA ALA A 21 5.06 12.62 -2.88
C ALA A 21 6.56 12.79 -3.12
N ASP A 22 7.36 11.97 -2.43
CA ASP A 22 8.82 12.04 -2.48
C ASP A 22 9.41 11.38 -3.73
N ASN A 23 8.66 10.49 -4.39
CA ASN A 23 9.24 9.60 -5.41
C ASN A 23 8.50 9.59 -6.77
N HIS A 24 7.21 9.94 -6.83
CA HIS A 24 6.43 9.89 -8.07
C HIS A 24 6.53 11.22 -8.85
N LYS A 25 6.70 11.16 -10.17
CA LYS A 25 6.80 12.34 -11.07
C LYS A 25 5.60 13.29 -11.04
N LYS A 26 4.48 12.85 -10.51
CA LYS A 26 3.25 13.65 -10.40
C LYS A 26 3.17 14.45 -9.10
N GLY A 27 4.03 14.15 -8.11
CA GLY A 27 4.01 14.75 -6.78
C GLY A 27 2.81 14.31 -5.94
N GLY A 28 2.87 14.61 -4.63
CA GLY A 28 1.89 14.16 -3.64
C GLY A 28 0.49 14.77 -3.80
N ASP A 29 0.41 16.00 -4.29
CA ASP A 29 -0.86 16.72 -4.48
C ASP A 29 -1.72 16.16 -5.62
N HIS A 30 -1.15 15.30 -6.48
CA HIS A 30 -1.90 14.66 -7.56
C HIS A 30 -2.83 13.55 -7.06
N PHE A 31 -2.47 12.88 -5.96
CA PHE A 31 -3.15 11.67 -5.51
C PHE A 31 -4.27 12.03 -4.54
N ASP A 32 -5.50 11.96 -5.04
CA ASP A 32 -6.69 12.02 -4.19
C ASP A 32 -6.88 10.70 -3.41
N ARG A 33 -7.91 10.67 -2.56
CA ARG A 33 -8.15 9.52 -1.70
C ARG A 33 -8.46 8.24 -2.48
N ASP A 34 -9.22 8.32 -3.56
CA ASP A 34 -9.58 7.13 -4.35
C ASP A 34 -8.34 6.56 -5.05
N MET A 35 -7.43 7.42 -5.51
CA MET A 35 -6.13 6.98 -6.03
C MET A 35 -5.27 6.32 -4.95
N LEU A 36 -5.22 6.89 -3.73
CA LEU A 36 -4.46 6.29 -2.62
C LEU A 36 -5.04 4.93 -2.21
N LEU A 37 -6.37 4.78 -2.24
CA LEU A 37 -7.03 3.49 -1.99
C LEU A 37 -6.68 2.44 -3.07
N ALA A 38 -6.50 2.86 -4.32
CA ALA A 38 -6.04 1.95 -5.37
C ALA A 38 -4.61 1.44 -5.12
N TRP A 39 -3.72 2.29 -4.60
CA TRP A 39 -2.38 1.88 -4.16
C TRP A 39 -2.43 0.96 -2.94
N ALA A 40 -3.28 1.26 -1.96
CA ALA A 40 -3.49 0.43 -0.79
C ALA A 40 -3.97 -0.99 -1.17
N ALA A 41 -4.91 -1.09 -2.11
CA ALA A 41 -5.42 -2.38 -2.59
C ALA A 41 -4.32 -3.27 -3.19
N ASP A 42 -3.31 -2.67 -3.83
CA ASP A 42 -2.14 -3.40 -4.37
C ASP A 42 -1.28 -3.97 -3.23
N ALA A 43 -1.07 -3.20 -2.15
CA ALA A 43 -0.35 -3.68 -0.96
C ALA A 43 -1.12 -4.76 -0.19
N GLU A 44 -2.44 -4.60 -0.05
CA GLU A 44 -3.32 -5.60 0.57
C GLU A 44 -3.32 -6.91 -0.22
N PHE A 45 -3.31 -6.82 -1.55
CA PHE A 45 -3.18 -7.99 -2.41
C PHE A 45 -1.85 -8.71 -2.18
N GLN A 46 -0.72 -7.99 -2.07
CA GLN A 46 0.58 -8.61 -1.73
C GLN A 46 0.53 -9.33 -0.38
N LEU A 47 -0.06 -8.69 0.64
CA LEU A 47 -0.29 -9.28 1.96
C LEU A 47 -1.11 -10.57 1.90
N ALA A 48 -2.19 -10.58 1.13
CA ALA A 48 -3.05 -11.75 0.94
C ALA A 48 -2.32 -12.92 0.27
N GLU A 49 -1.35 -12.62 -0.60
CA GLU A 49 -0.45 -13.62 -1.22
C GLU A 49 0.70 -14.07 -0.31
N GLY A 50 0.77 -13.54 0.93
CA GLY A 50 1.81 -13.87 1.91
C GLY A 50 3.11 -13.07 1.73
N ASN A 51 3.08 -12.01 0.93
CA ASN A 51 4.21 -11.08 0.76
C ASN A 51 4.08 -9.90 1.73
N PRO A 52 5.15 -9.10 1.91
CA PRO A 52 5.05 -7.82 2.62
C PRO A 52 4.06 -6.86 1.93
N ALA A 53 3.50 -5.92 2.70
CA ALA A 53 2.58 -4.88 2.24
C ALA A 53 3.27 -3.82 1.37
N THR A 54 3.76 -4.23 0.20
CA THR A 54 4.65 -3.42 -0.65
C THR A 54 3.92 -2.85 -1.85
N ILE A 55 4.15 -1.56 -2.11
CA ILE A 55 3.80 -0.89 -3.38
C ILE A 55 5.05 -0.56 -4.20
N GLU A 56 4.87 -0.42 -5.51
CA GLU A 56 5.96 -0.16 -6.45
C GLU A 56 5.65 1.02 -7.40
N ILE A 57 6.51 2.03 -7.42
CA ILE A 57 6.53 3.04 -8.49
C ILE A 57 7.42 2.54 -9.62
N LYS A 58 6.85 2.37 -10.81
CA LYS A 58 7.60 1.97 -12.01
C LYS A 58 8.69 3.00 -12.35
N SER A 59 9.81 2.53 -12.91
CA SER A 59 10.96 3.38 -13.26
C SER A 59 10.64 4.60 -14.12
N TRP A 60 9.66 4.50 -15.03
CA TRP A 60 9.25 5.63 -15.87
C TRP A 60 8.32 6.63 -15.17
N ASP A 61 7.75 6.27 -14.02
CA ASP A 61 6.92 7.14 -13.17
C ASP A 61 7.69 7.69 -11.96
N SER A 62 8.87 7.13 -11.65
CA SER A 62 9.77 7.57 -10.58
C SER A 62 10.63 8.78 -10.98
N ILE A 63 10.81 9.75 -10.08
CA ILE A 63 11.71 10.90 -10.29
C ILE A 63 13.19 10.51 -10.34
N HIS A 64 13.54 9.31 -9.83
CA HIS A 64 14.92 8.83 -9.74
C HIS A 64 15.38 8.02 -10.96
N GLY A 65 14.48 7.79 -11.93
CA GLY A 65 14.78 7.02 -13.15
C GLY A 65 14.95 5.51 -12.93
N HIS A 66 14.62 5.00 -11.74
CA HIS A 66 14.58 3.58 -11.42
C HIS A 66 13.38 3.28 -10.52
N THR A 67 12.97 2.00 -10.49
CA THR A 67 11.85 1.53 -9.66
C THR A 67 12.07 1.88 -8.20
N GLN A 68 11.01 2.32 -7.51
CA GLN A 68 11.02 2.55 -6.07
C GLN A 68 10.00 1.61 -5.42
N GLU A 69 10.38 1.00 -4.31
CA GLU A 69 9.52 0.12 -3.53
C GLU A 69 9.33 0.71 -2.14
N PHE A 70 8.14 0.51 -1.58
CA PHE A 70 7.82 0.93 -0.22
C PHE A 70 6.94 -0.11 0.46
N THR A 71 7.33 -0.54 1.65
CA THR A 71 6.54 -1.44 2.50
C THR A 71 5.87 -0.64 3.59
N ILE A 72 4.54 -0.73 3.65
CA ILE A 72 3.71 -0.08 4.68
C ILE A 72 4.09 -0.65 6.05
N SER A 73 4.16 0.21 7.06
CA SER A 73 4.49 -0.21 8.42
C SER A 73 3.39 -1.04 9.05
N ASP A 74 3.72 -1.83 10.08
CA ASP A 74 2.71 -2.57 10.86
C ASP A 74 1.65 -1.65 11.48
N ALA A 75 2.00 -0.41 11.80
CA ALA A 75 1.05 0.57 12.34
C ALA A 75 0.07 1.11 11.27
N GLY A 76 0.45 1.00 9.99
CA GLY A 76 -0.41 1.31 8.85
C GLY A 76 -1.40 0.21 8.47
N LEU A 77 -1.42 -0.90 9.21
CA LEU A 77 -2.22 -2.08 8.91
C LEU A 77 -3.16 -2.43 10.07
N ASP A 78 -4.45 -2.56 9.76
CA ASP A 78 -5.42 -3.19 10.65
C ASP A 78 -5.53 -4.69 10.29
N ALA A 79 -5.76 -5.52 11.30
CA ALA A 79 -5.90 -6.96 11.15
C ALA A 79 -7.21 -7.44 11.78
N GLU A 80 -7.98 -8.22 11.02
CA GLU A 80 -9.20 -8.88 11.49
C GLU A 80 -9.10 -10.39 11.27
N THR A 81 -9.24 -11.17 12.33
CA THR A 81 -9.32 -12.64 12.24
C THR A 81 -10.77 -13.06 12.08
N VAL A 82 -11.08 -13.72 10.97
CA VAL A 82 -12.41 -14.24 10.65
C VAL A 82 -12.40 -15.76 10.73
N GLU A 83 -13.34 -16.33 11.48
CA GLU A 83 -13.60 -17.77 11.47
C GLU A 83 -14.48 -18.14 10.28
N ILE A 84 -14.06 -19.15 9.52
CA ILE A 84 -14.84 -19.72 8.41
C ILE A 84 -15.18 -21.17 8.74
N GLU A 85 -16.47 -21.47 8.77
CA GLU A 85 -16.98 -22.84 8.82
C GLU A 85 -16.76 -23.52 7.46
N GLU A 86 -16.37 -24.79 7.49
CA GLU A 86 -15.97 -25.59 6.31
C GLU A 86 -17.18 -26.06 5.49
#